data_AF-A0A9W6UGL4-F1
#
_entry.id   AF-A0A9W6UGL4-F1
#
_cell.length_a   1.000
_cell.length_b   1.000
_cell.length_c   1.000
_cell.angle_alpha   90.00
_cell.angle_beta   90.00
_cell.angle_gamma   90.00
#
_symmetry.space_group_name_H-M   'P 1'
#
loop_
_entity.id
_entity.type
_entity.pdbx_description
1 polymer ?
#
loop_
_entity_poly.entity_id
_entity_poly.type
_entity_poly.pdbx_seq_one_letter_code
_entity_poly.pdbx_strand_id
1 'polypeptide(L)' 'MADDDTSTALPQTCVRCGQVALLRIVGRCGDCIGTLGLAGGDEYAAWRAEVKAEFGAK' A
#
# COMPACT_ATOMS: atom_id res chain seq x y z
N MET A 1 -30.47 13.38 -7.53
CA MET A 1 -29.57 13.62 -6.39
C MET A 1 -28.47 12.59 -6.53
N ALA A 2 -27.28 13.05 -6.90
CA ALA A 2 -26.15 12.24 -7.36
C ALA A 2 -24.97 12.66 -6.49
N ASP A 3 -24.95 12.16 -5.26
CA ASP A 3 -24.13 12.69 -4.18
C ASP A 3 -23.67 11.55 -3.26
N ASP A 4 -22.85 10.61 -3.78
CA ASP A 4 -22.04 9.69 -2.96
C ASP A 4 -20.85 9.08 -3.74
N ASP A 5 -20.21 9.82 -4.64
CA ASP A 5 -19.05 9.32 -5.41
C ASP A 5 -17.74 9.92 -4.87
N THR A 6 -17.41 9.66 -3.60
CA THR A 6 -16.12 10.09 -3.02
C THR A 6 -15.49 9.04 -2.09
N SER A 7 -16.16 7.93 -1.82
CA SER A 7 -15.70 6.91 -0.85
C SER A 7 -15.34 5.56 -1.47
N THR A 8 -15.40 5.40 -2.80
CA THR A 8 -15.06 4.12 -3.44
C THR A 8 -13.57 4.05 -3.73
N ALA A 9 -12.89 3.11 -3.08
CA ALA A 9 -11.50 2.80 -3.39
C ALA A 9 -11.38 2.31 -4.84
N LEU A 10 -10.60 3.02 -5.66
CA LEU A 10 -10.36 2.65 -7.05
C LEU A 10 -9.31 1.52 -7.12
N PRO A 11 -9.43 0.58 -8.07
CA PRO A 11 -8.42 -0.45 -8.29
C PRO A 11 -7.08 0.18 -8.68
N GLN A 12 -6.00 -0.25 -8.03
CA GLN A 12 -4.63 0.20 -8.28
C GLN A 12 -3.70 -1.00 -8.49
N THR A 13 -2.69 -0.85 -9.35
CA THR A 13 -1.73 -1.92 -9.62
C THR A 13 -0.59 -1.89 -8.62
N CYS A 14 -0.29 -3.04 -8.02
CA CYS A 14 0.85 -3.22 -7.12
C CYS A 14 2.17 -3.14 -7.90
N VAL A 15 3.12 -2.31 -7.43
CA VAL A 15 4.43 -2.16 -8.08
C VAL A 15 5.34 -3.38 -7.93
N ARG A 16 5.06 -4.26 -6.94
CA ARG A 16 5.88 -5.45 -6.67
C ARG A 16 5.45 -6.67 -7.48
N CYS A 17 4.16 -7.00 -7.44
CA CYS A 17 3.63 -8.23 -8.06
C CYS A 17 2.75 -7.98 -9.29
N GLY A 18 2.46 -6.72 -9.64
CA GLY A 18 1.60 -6.38 -10.78
C GLY A 18 0.11 -6.71 -10.59
N GLN A 19 -0.29 -7.24 -9.44
CA GLN A 19 -1.69 -7.56 -9.17
C GLN A 19 -2.49 -6.28 -8.88
N VAL A 20 -3.75 -6.28 -9.32
CA VAL A 20 -4.70 -5.21 -9.00
C VAL A 20 -5.22 -5.39 -7.58
N ALA A 21 -5.15 -4.33 -6.79
CA ALA A 21 -5.67 -4.29 -5.42
C ALA A 21 -6.42 -2.98 -5.20
N LEU A 22 -7.48 -3.03 -4.39
CA LEU A 22 -8.25 -1.84 -3.99
C LEU A 22 -7.52 -1.00 -2.94
N LEU A 23 -6.61 -1.62 -2.18
CA LEU A 23 -5.86 -1.00 -1.09
C LEU A 23 -4.36 -1.11 -1.38
N ARG A 24 -3.68 0.04 -1.34
CA ARG A 24 -2.24 0.17 -1.58
C ARG A 24 -1.61 1.04 -0.51
N ILE A 25 -0.45 0.62 -0.01
CA ILE A 25 0.35 1.42 0.92
C ILE A 25 1.75 1.55 0.31
N VAL A 26 2.10 2.78 -0.09
CA VAL A 26 3.38 3.11 -0.77
C VAL A 26 3.67 2.13 -1.92
N GLY A 27 2.79 2.08 -2.93
CA GLY A 27 3.03 1.23 -4.10
C GLY A 27 2.65 -0.24 -3.96
N ARG A 28 2.55 -0.78 -2.75
CA ARG A 28 2.43 -2.24 -2.52
C ARG A 28 1.03 -2.64 -2.05
N CYS A 29 0.56 -3.80 -2.51
CA CYS A 29 -0.67 -4.42 -2.01
C CYS A 29 -0.44 -5.11 -0.65
N GLY A 30 -1.52 -5.35 0.07
CA GLY A 30 -1.49 -5.97 1.41
C GLY A 30 -0.78 -7.33 1.45
N ASP A 31 -0.95 -8.16 0.42
CA ASP A 31 -0.32 -9.48 0.35
C ASP A 31 1.21 -9.38 0.29
N CYS A 32 1.72 -8.51 -0.60
CA CYS A 32 3.15 -8.24 -0.71
C CYS A 32 3.76 -7.63 0.55
N ILE A 33 2.99 -6.82 1.30
CA ILE A 33 3.41 -6.25 2.58
C ILE A 33 3.42 -7.34 3.66
N GLY A 34 2.42 -8.22 3.67
CA GLY A 34 2.36 -9.37 4.58
C GLY A 34 3.56 -10.31 4.38
N THR A 35 3.86 -10.70 3.14
CA THR A 35 5.06 -11.49 2.81
C THR A 35 6.34 -10.78 3.24
N LEU A 36 6.41 -9.46 3.03
CA LEU A 36 7.56 -8.64 3.41
C LEU A 36 7.80 -8.66 4.93
N GLY A 37 6.74 -8.48 5.71
CA GLY A 37 6.79 -8.52 7.17
C GLY A 37 7.15 -9.90 7.71
N LEU A 38 6.62 -10.97 7.12
CA LEU A 38 6.91 -12.34 7.51
C LEU A 38 8.35 -12.76 7.18
N ALA A 39 8.93 -12.25 6.09
CA ALA A 39 10.33 -12.50 5.75
C ALA A 39 11.32 -11.85 6.72
N GLY A 40 10.90 -10.83 7.49
CA GLY A 40 11.67 -10.29 8.62
C GLY A 40 13.02 -9.64 8.23
N GLY A 41 13.08 -8.97 7.07
CA GLY A 41 14.32 -8.42 6.51
C GLY A 41 14.40 -6.89 6.46
N ASP A 42 15.57 -6.41 6.04
CA ASP A 42 15.87 -4.98 5.83
C ASP A 42 14.88 -4.31 4.85
N GLU A 43 14.39 -5.08 3.87
CA GLU A 43 13.38 -4.62 2.91
C GLU A 43 12.06 -4.20 3.58
N TYR A 44 11.66 -4.82 4.71
CA TYR A 44 10.50 -4.39 5.49
C TYR A 44 10.76 -3.09 6.25
N ALA A 45 11.96 -2.93 6.79
CA ALA A 45 12.36 -1.69 7.47
C ALA A 45 12.43 -0.51 6.50
N ALA A 46 12.99 -0.73 5.30
CA ALA A 46 13.01 0.25 4.22
C ALA A 46 11.58 0.66 3.83
N TRP A 47 10.68 -0.30 3.58
CA TRP A 47 9.28 0.01 3.26
C TRP A 47 8.59 0.81 4.38
N ARG A 48 8.83 0.48 5.66
CA ARG A 48 8.29 1.26 6.80
C ARG A 48 8.81 2.70 6.83
N ALA A 49 10.07 2.93 6.43
CA ALA A 49 10.61 4.28 6.32
C ALA A 49 9.92 5.06 5.20
N GLU A 50 9.64 4.42 4.05
CA GLU A 50 8.85 5.03 2.97
C GLU A 50 7.43 5.39 3.45
N VAL A 51 6.75 4.50 4.18
CA VAL A 51 5.43 4.75 4.80
C VAL A 51 5.48 5.96 5.73
N LYS A 52 6.52 6.06 6.55
CA LYS A 52 6.70 7.19 7.46
C LYS A 52 7.00 8.49 6.71
N ALA A 53 7.72 8.44 5.61
CA ALA A 53 7.98 9.63 4.79
C ALA A 53 6.71 10.13 4.10
N GLU A 54 5.89 9.23 3.55
CA GLU A 54 4.66 9.57 2.84
C GLU A 54 3.52 10.02 3.78
N PHE A 55 3.34 9.30 4.90
CA PHE A 55 2.16 9.47 5.77
C PHE A 55 2.50 9.94 7.19
N GLY A 56 3.77 10.05 7.55
CA GLY A 56 4.20 10.35 8.92
C GLY A 56 4.30 11.84 9.27
N ALA A 57 3.93 12.73 8.36
CA ALA A 57 3.76 14.15 8.67
C ALA A 57 2.36 14.38 9.26
N LYS A 58 2.34 14.86 10.51
CA LYS A 58 1.15 15.36 11.20
C LYS A 58 1.08 16.88 11.07
#